data_AF-A0A067M2L8-F1
#
_entry.id   AF-A0A067M2L8-F1
#
_cell.length_a   1.000
_cell.length_b   1.000
_cell.length_c   1.000
_cell.angle_alpha   90.00
_cell.angle_beta   90.00
_cell.angle_gamma   90.00
#
_symmetry.space_group_name_H-M   'P 1'
#
loop_
_entity.id
_entity.type
_entity.pdbx_description
1 polymer ?
#
loop_
_entity_poly.entity_id
_entity_poly.type
_entity_poly.pdbx_seq_one_letter_code
_entity_poly.pdbx_strand_id
1 'polypeptide(L)'
;MLGSQLKESGLDGCVPAWHGYAHNRLCQLTNHPLYREGFGMNDFEGCERLFSSTNGVARCTRHASSRYRHQMLCSHFEQWDEDKYRDLSLYLLRHYKEALGRQAALSTALSKAETLLDVRSSDFDGWLAEEREYLQNLVKEPTKNIQDIMYLELPAKYYKAKEVWDDLRKDCVIDETAAAQSSSYSELASDALRIESKRRTAMDRLLLLTEAVNDMELKLGMTPSERWHPSHPRWVETSKYMKARAYKCALDKLELLVVQRLFEMEKLNMRGTGRLLFI
;
A
#
# COMPACT_ATOMS: atom_id res chain seq x y z
N MET A 1 -8.47 4.54 30.55
CA MET A 1 -8.06 4.63 29.13
C MET A 1 -6.74 5.38 29.10
N LEU A 2 -5.68 4.79 28.56
CA LEU A 2 -4.34 5.41 28.56
C LEU A 2 -4.22 6.60 27.58
N GLY A 3 -5.09 6.68 26.58
CA GLY A 3 -4.98 7.69 25.51
C GLY A 3 -5.17 9.15 25.97
N SER A 4 -6.10 9.43 26.89
CA SER A 4 -6.30 10.79 27.42
C SER A 4 -5.12 11.21 28.29
N GLN A 5 -4.62 10.31 29.13
CA GLN A 5 -3.46 10.53 29.99
C GLN A 5 -2.17 10.78 29.19
N LEU A 6 -1.98 10.04 28.08
CA LEU A 6 -0.87 10.25 27.14
C LEU A 6 -0.95 11.62 26.45
N LYS A 7 -2.15 12.07 26.12
CA LYS A 7 -2.36 13.39 25.49
C LYS A 7 -2.11 14.52 26.49
N GLU A 8 -2.53 14.33 27.73
CA GLU A 8 -2.28 15.28 28.84
C GLU A 8 -0.81 15.34 29.24
N SER A 9 -0.05 14.25 29.11
CA SER A 9 1.38 14.24 29.42
C SER A 9 2.25 14.92 28.36
N GLY A 10 1.68 15.23 27.19
CA GLY A 10 2.43 15.78 26.05
C GLY A 10 3.44 14.80 25.47
N LEU A 11 3.29 13.49 25.74
CA LEU A 11 4.21 12.49 25.22
C LEU A 11 4.06 12.40 23.71
N ASP A 12 5.17 12.63 23.03
CA ASP A 12 5.27 12.60 21.59
C ASP A 12 6.30 11.54 21.17
N GLY A 13 5.85 10.56 20.39
CA GLY A 13 6.63 9.40 19.99
C GLY A 13 7.05 9.46 18.53
N CYS A 14 8.22 8.89 18.20
CA CYS A 14 8.67 8.70 16.83
C CYS A 14 8.73 7.21 16.47
N VAL A 15 8.72 6.92 15.18
CA VAL A 15 8.96 5.56 14.67
C VAL A 15 10.47 5.36 14.53
N PRO A 16 11.08 4.28 15.05
CA PRO A 16 12.51 4.06 14.90
C PRO A 16 12.96 4.08 13.44
N ALA A 17 14.19 4.54 13.21
CA ALA A 17 14.66 4.92 11.88
C ALA A 17 14.61 3.76 10.87
N TRP A 18 14.87 2.52 11.30
CA TRP A 18 14.84 1.38 10.39
C TRP A 18 13.41 1.02 10.00
N HIS A 19 12.49 1.02 10.98
CA HIS A 19 11.07 0.73 10.71
C HIS A 19 10.39 1.84 9.93
N GLY A 20 10.80 3.09 10.10
CA GLY A 20 10.14 4.24 9.49
C GLY A 20 10.02 4.13 7.97
N TYR A 21 11.02 3.59 7.28
CA TYR A 21 10.97 3.38 5.82
C TYR A 21 9.97 2.33 5.35
N ALA A 22 9.51 1.44 6.24
CA ALA A 22 8.44 0.48 5.91
C ALA A 22 7.05 1.13 5.90
N HIS A 23 6.92 2.36 6.41
CA HIS A 23 5.66 3.10 6.39
C HIS A 23 5.51 3.91 5.10
N ASN A 24 4.28 4.30 4.78
CA ASN A 24 4.02 5.22 3.65
C ASN A 24 4.74 6.57 3.86
N ARG A 25 5.01 7.27 2.76
CA ARG A 25 5.77 8.54 2.77
C ARG A 25 5.17 9.60 3.68
N LEU A 26 3.85 9.72 3.75
CA LEU A 26 3.17 10.68 4.63
C LEU A 26 3.46 10.41 6.11
N CYS A 27 3.45 9.14 6.51
CA CYS A 27 3.81 8.71 7.85
C CYS A 27 5.30 8.96 8.14
N GLN A 28 6.18 8.73 7.16
CA GLN A 28 7.61 9.03 7.28
C GLN A 28 7.85 10.52 7.56
N LEU A 29 7.28 11.41 6.75
CA LEU A 29 7.41 12.86 6.93
C LEU A 29 6.94 13.35 8.31
N THR A 30 6.01 12.63 8.92
CA THR A 30 5.42 13.01 10.21
C THR A 30 6.18 12.42 11.39
N ASN A 31 6.61 11.15 11.32
CA ASN A 31 7.04 10.38 12.49
C ASN A 31 8.46 9.83 12.41
N HIS A 32 9.12 9.86 11.25
CA HIS A 32 10.48 9.35 11.10
C HIS A 32 11.48 10.35 11.73
N PRO A 33 12.47 9.90 12.52
CA PRO A 33 13.37 10.77 13.28
C PRO A 33 14.17 11.74 12.41
N LEU A 34 14.49 11.36 11.17
CA LEU A 34 15.12 12.24 10.17
C LEU A 34 14.37 13.55 9.91
N TYR A 35 13.03 13.53 9.93
CA TYR A 35 12.19 14.70 9.63
C TYR A 35 11.64 15.36 10.90
N ARG A 36 12.16 14.97 12.08
CA ARG A 36 11.71 15.47 13.36
C ARG A 36 12.85 16.07 14.14
N GLU A 37 12.69 17.32 14.52
CA GLU A 37 13.65 18.02 15.36
C GLU A 37 13.69 17.45 16.79
N GLY A 38 14.84 17.61 17.44
CA GLY A 38 15.04 17.23 18.85
C GLY A 38 15.59 15.82 19.08
N PHE A 39 15.54 14.94 18.08
CA PHE A 39 16.03 13.56 18.22
C PHE A 39 17.51 13.36 17.89
N GLY A 40 18.15 14.37 17.27
CA GLY A 40 19.55 14.33 16.90
C GLY A 40 19.87 13.18 15.94
N MET A 41 20.94 12.44 16.20
CA MET A 41 21.38 11.30 15.38
C MET A 41 20.93 9.94 15.93
N ASN A 42 19.93 9.92 16.81
CA ASN A 42 19.46 8.67 17.39
C ASN A 42 18.58 7.91 16.39
N ASP A 43 18.79 6.59 16.30
CA ASP A 43 18.02 5.69 15.44
C ASP A 43 16.78 5.12 16.15
N PHE A 44 16.71 5.24 17.48
CA PHE A 44 15.69 4.67 18.37
C PHE A 44 15.59 3.13 18.32
N GLU A 45 16.61 2.45 17.81
CA GLU A 45 16.67 0.97 17.75
C GLU A 45 17.25 0.37 19.06
N GLY A 46 17.09 1.09 20.17
CA GLY A 46 17.64 0.70 21.48
C GLY A 46 16.99 -0.57 22.02
N CYS A 47 15.67 -0.66 21.90
CA CYS A 47 14.89 -1.81 22.35
C CYS A 47 15.22 -3.07 21.55
N GLU A 48 15.37 -2.96 20.23
CA GLU A 48 15.73 -4.03 19.32
C GLU A 48 17.12 -4.59 19.65
N ARG A 49 18.09 -3.70 19.90
CA ARG A 49 19.44 -4.09 20.35
C ARG A 49 19.41 -4.79 21.71
N LEU A 50 18.59 -4.30 22.64
CA LEU A 50 18.38 -4.93 23.95
C LEU A 50 17.81 -6.34 23.79
N PHE A 51 16.71 -6.51 23.03
CA PHE A 51 16.11 -7.82 22.78
C PHE A 51 17.09 -8.75 22.07
N SER A 52 17.82 -8.27 21.07
CA SER A 52 18.85 -9.06 20.39
C SER A 52 19.93 -9.56 21.36
N SER A 53 20.31 -8.77 22.36
CA SER A 53 21.31 -9.19 23.35
C SER A 53 20.87 -10.41 24.16
N THR A 54 19.56 -10.59 24.38
CA THR A 54 19.01 -11.73 25.13
C THR A 54 19.21 -13.07 24.43
N ASN A 55 19.48 -13.06 23.12
CA ASN A 55 19.88 -14.27 22.39
C ASN A 55 21.16 -14.90 22.98
N GLY A 56 22.02 -14.11 23.63
CA GLY A 56 23.22 -14.60 24.30
C GLY A 56 22.92 -15.60 25.42
N VAL A 57 21.78 -15.45 26.12
CA VAL A 57 21.36 -16.35 27.20
C VAL A 57 20.33 -17.40 26.76
N ALA A 58 19.96 -17.42 25.47
CA ALA A 58 18.94 -18.33 24.95
C ALA A 58 19.32 -19.81 25.14
N ARG A 59 20.62 -20.16 25.03
CA ARG A 59 21.10 -21.54 25.22
C ARG A 59 20.90 -22.03 26.65
N CYS A 60 21.18 -21.20 27.64
CA CYS A 60 21.06 -21.54 29.06
C CYS A 60 19.60 -21.52 29.54
N THR A 61 18.73 -20.77 28.88
CA THR A 61 17.32 -20.59 29.26
C THR A 61 16.35 -21.55 28.55
N ARG A 62 16.77 -22.20 27.46
CA ARG A 62 15.94 -23.10 26.64
C ARG A 62 15.33 -24.25 27.43
N HIS A 63 16.14 -24.94 28.23
CA HIS A 63 15.72 -26.11 29.02
C HIS A 63 15.60 -25.80 30.52
N ALA A 64 15.73 -24.54 30.89
CA ALA A 64 15.61 -24.10 32.27
C ALA A 64 14.16 -24.14 32.78
N SER A 65 14.00 -24.34 34.09
CA SER A 65 12.74 -24.09 34.77
C SER A 65 12.36 -22.60 34.67
N SER A 66 11.07 -22.29 34.84
CA SER A 66 10.57 -20.90 34.80
C SER A 66 11.36 -19.99 35.76
N ARG A 67 11.59 -20.46 36.99
CA ARG A 67 12.36 -19.72 38.01
C ARG A 67 13.79 -19.41 37.54
N TYR A 68 14.50 -20.40 37.00
CA TYR A 68 15.88 -20.19 36.56
C TYR A 68 15.96 -19.32 35.30
N ARG A 69 14.97 -19.42 34.41
CA ARG A 69 14.86 -18.53 33.25
C ARG A 69 14.72 -17.08 33.67
N HIS A 70 13.83 -16.77 34.62
CA HIS A 70 13.69 -15.41 35.14
C HIS A 70 14.96 -14.92 35.81
N GLN A 71 15.59 -15.74 36.65
CA GLN A 71 16.84 -15.38 37.32
C GLN A 71 17.95 -15.04 36.31
N MET A 72 18.14 -15.87 35.28
CA MET A 72 19.13 -15.63 34.24
C MET A 72 18.82 -14.37 33.41
N LEU A 73 17.56 -14.11 33.09
CA LEU A 73 17.16 -12.89 32.37
C LEU A 73 17.39 -11.64 33.23
N CYS A 74 17.05 -11.68 34.53
CA CYS A 74 17.32 -10.57 35.45
C CYS A 74 18.82 -10.27 35.51
N SER A 75 19.66 -11.28 35.75
CA SER A 75 21.11 -11.08 35.80
C SER A 75 21.69 -10.61 34.47
N HIS A 76 21.15 -11.06 33.34
CA HIS A 76 21.52 -10.54 32.02
C HIS A 76 21.21 -9.05 31.88
N PHE A 77 20.03 -8.61 32.31
CA PHE A 77 19.64 -7.20 32.22
C PHE A 77 20.40 -6.31 33.21
N GLU A 78 20.69 -6.79 34.42
CA GLU A 78 21.55 -6.11 35.40
C GLU A 78 22.95 -5.88 34.82
N GLN A 79 23.59 -6.94 34.29
CA GLN A 79 24.91 -6.81 33.68
C GLN A 79 24.88 -5.89 32.45
N TRP A 80 23.84 -6.01 31.62
CA TRP A 80 23.69 -5.15 30.44
C TRP A 80 23.59 -3.68 30.83
N ASP A 81 22.84 -3.34 31.89
CA ASP A 81 22.72 -1.97 32.38
C ASP A 81 24.06 -1.44 32.91
N GLU A 82 24.79 -2.24 33.70
CA GLU A 82 26.13 -1.87 34.17
C GLU A 82 27.12 -1.62 33.02
N ASP A 83 27.09 -2.47 31.98
CA ASP A 83 27.93 -2.31 30.80
C ASP A 83 27.57 -1.02 30.04
N LYS A 84 26.27 -0.72 29.88
CA LYS A 84 25.82 0.54 29.25
C LYS A 84 26.21 1.75 30.05
N TYR A 85 26.07 1.70 31.36
CA TYR A 85 26.47 2.80 32.23
C TYR A 85 27.97 3.06 32.14
N ARG A 86 28.79 2.00 32.15
CA ARG A 86 30.24 2.08 31.97
C ARG A 86 30.63 2.71 30.64
N ASP A 87 29.96 2.30 29.56
CA ASP A 87 30.26 2.76 28.19
C ASP A 87 29.66 4.13 27.86
N LEU A 88 28.75 4.66 28.70
CA LEU A 88 27.96 5.86 28.42
C LEU A 88 28.83 7.07 28.08
N SER A 89 29.90 7.29 28.84
CA SER A 89 30.79 8.45 28.64
C SER A 89 31.50 8.41 27.27
N LEU A 90 32.03 7.24 26.89
CA LEU A 90 32.68 7.03 25.59
C LEU A 90 31.67 7.09 24.45
N TYR A 91 30.47 6.54 24.66
CA TYR A 91 29.37 6.62 23.71
C TYR A 91 29.03 8.08 23.40
N LEU A 92 28.79 8.91 24.43
CA LEU A 92 28.47 10.33 24.27
C LEU A 92 29.60 11.09 23.56
N LEU A 93 30.85 10.87 23.97
CA LEU A 93 32.01 11.52 23.36
C LEU A 93 32.14 11.16 21.87
N ARG A 94 31.96 9.88 21.53
CA ARG A 94 32.03 9.40 20.14
C ARG A 94 30.93 10.04 19.30
N HIS A 95 29.67 9.98 19.76
CA HIS A 95 28.55 10.55 19.02
C HIS A 95 28.66 12.06 18.86
N TYR A 96 29.20 12.76 19.86
CA TYR A 96 29.48 14.19 19.73
C TYR A 96 30.51 14.48 18.64
N LYS A 97 31.63 13.75 18.60
CA LYS A 97 32.65 13.91 17.55
C LYS A 97 32.11 13.54 16.16
N GLU A 98 31.31 12.49 16.07
CA GLU A 98 30.63 12.11 14.82
C GLU A 98 29.68 13.22 14.35
N ALA A 99 28.95 13.86 15.27
CA ALA A 99 28.05 14.96 14.95
C ALA A 99 28.80 16.13 14.34
N LEU A 100 29.90 16.55 14.97
CA LEU A 100 30.77 17.62 14.47
C LEU A 100 31.34 17.28 13.09
N GLY A 101 31.83 16.05 12.91
CA GLY A 101 32.37 15.58 11.63
C GLY A 101 31.30 15.61 10.52
N ARG A 102 30.10 15.10 10.81
CA ARG A 102 28.97 15.11 9.87
C ARG A 102 28.52 16.53 9.56
N GLN A 103 28.42 17.40 10.55
CA GLN A 103 28.04 18.80 10.35
C GLN A 103 29.02 19.50 9.41
N ALA A 104 30.33 19.34 9.61
CA ALA A 104 31.34 19.94 8.74
C ALA A 104 31.26 19.40 7.30
N ALA A 105 31.14 18.07 7.15
CA ALA A 105 31.05 17.42 5.85
C ALA A 105 29.77 17.82 5.09
N LEU A 106 28.61 17.75 5.76
CA LEU A 106 27.31 18.05 5.17
C LEU A 106 27.17 19.53 4.84
N SER A 107 27.66 20.45 5.69
CA SER A 107 27.62 21.89 5.38
C SER A 107 28.38 22.21 4.10
N THR A 108 29.53 21.56 3.89
CA THR A 108 30.32 21.72 2.66
C THR A 108 29.60 21.16 1.44
N ALA A 109 29.00 19.97 1.57
CA ALA A 109 28.25 19.35 0.49
C ALA A 109 26.98 20.14 0.14
N LEU A 110 26.27 20.64 1.15
CA LEU A 110 25.06 21.43 1.02
C LEU A 110 25.35 22.73 0.26
N SER A 111 26.38 23.48 0.67
CA SER A 111 26.76 24.73 0.00
C SER A 111 27.10 24.54 -1.48
N LYS A 112 27.73 23.41 -1.85
CA LYS A 112 27.98 23.05 -3.25
C LYS A 112 26.70 22.72 -4.01
N ALA A 113 25.76 22.02 -3.37
CA ALA A 113 24.48 21.69 -3.97
C ALA A 113 23.60 22.93 -4.15
N GLU A 114 23.54 23.81 -3.15
CA GLU A 114 22.83 25.10 -3.19
C GLU A 114 23.31 25.97 -4.34
N THR A 115 24.64 26.11 -4.51
CA THR A 115 25.22 26.89 -5.60
C THR A 115 24.99 26.25 -6.97
N LEU A 116 25.01 24.93 -7.08
CA LEU A 116 24.79 24.22 -8.34
C LEU A 116 23.33 24.28 -8.80
N LEU A 117 22.39 24.14 -7.86
CA LEU A 117 20.96 24.03 -8.14
C LEU A 117 20.22 25.37 -8.04
N ASP A 118 20.90 26.44 -7.59
CA ASP A 118 20.31 27.75 -7.30
C ASP A 118 19.16 27.66 -6.28
N VAL A 119 19.40 26.90 -5.21
CA VAL A 119 18.44 26.60 -4.15
C VAL A 119 18.99 27.09 -2.81
N ARG A 120 18.11 27.51 -1.90
CA ARG A 120 18.45 27.89 -0.53
C ARG A 120 18.03 26.82 0.46
N SER A 121 18.75 26.72 1.58
CA SER A 121 18.39 25.85 2.70
C SER A 121 16.92 25.96 3.15
N SER A 122 16.35 27.18 3.11
CA SER A 122 14.94 27.43 3.46
C SER A 122 13.94 26.74 2.54
N ASP A 123 14.34 26.42 1.31
CA ASP A 123 13.45 25.81 0.33
C ASP A 123 13.18 24.34 0.70
N PHE A 124 14.13 23.66 1.37
CA PHE A 124 13.96 22.28 1.80
C PHE A 124 12.80 22.11 2.79
N ASP A 125 12.67 23.01 3.77
CA ASP A 125 11.56 22.99 4.73
C ASP A 125 10.23 23.24 4.03
N GLY A 126 10.22 24.16 3.06
CA GLY A 126 9.08 24.42 2.18
C GLY A 126 8.67 23.17 1.40
N TRP A 127 9.62 22.49 0.76
CA TRP A 127 9.36 21.27 -0.01
C TRP A 127 8.82 20.13 0.85
N LEU A 128 9.32 19.96 2.08
CA LEU A 128 8.79 18.95 3.01
C LEU A 128 7.35 19.28 3.43
N ALA A 129 7.01 20.56 3.59
CA ALA A 129 5.65 21.01 3.89
C ALA A 129 4.72 20.81 2.68
N GLU A 130 5.17 21.19 1.48
CA GLU A 130 4.44 20.99 0.23
C GLU A 130 4.20 19.50 -0.06
N GLU A 131 5.22 18.65 0.13
CA GLU A 131 5.11 17.20 -0.02
C GLU A 131 4.09 16.63 0.96
N ARG A 132 4.11 17.10 2.23
CA ARG A 132 3.15 16.68 3.25
C ARG A 132 1.73 17.08 2.87
N GLU A 133 1.51 18.33 2.46
CA GLU A 133 0.20 18.84 2.06
C GLU A 133 -0.33 18.08 0.84
N TYR A 134 0.52 17.89 -0.18
CA TYR A 134 0.18 17.11 -1.37
C TYR A 134 -0.26 15.69 -1.01
N LEU A 135 0.52 14.99 -0.18
CA LEU A 135 0.21 13.62 0.23
C LEU A 135 -1.04 13.54 1.11
N GLN A 136 -1.27 14.51 2.00
CA GLN A 136 -2.49 14.60 2.80
C GLN A 136 -3.73 14.74 1.92
N ASN A 137 -3.65 15.59 0.89
CA ASN A 137 -4.71 15.77 -0.09
C ASN A 137 -4.92 14.53 -0.98
N LEU A 138 -3.92 13.67 -1.11
CA LEU A 138 -4.00 12.41 -1.86
C LEU A 138 -4.62 11.25 -1.05
N VAL A 139 -4.72 11.36 0.29
CA VAL A 139 -5.27 10.30 1.16
C VAL A 139 -6.73 9.99 0.83
N LYS A 140 -7.49 10.98 0.35
CA LYS A 140 -8.88 10.80 -0.07
C LYS A 140 -9.01 11.14 -1.54
N GLU A 141 -9.34 10.14 -2.35
CA GLU A 141 -9.80 10.41 -3.71
C GLU A 141 -11.02 11.36 -3.65
N PRO A 142 -11.07 12.41 -4.50
CA PRO A 142 -12.23 13.28 -4.56
C PRO A 142 -13.50 12.46 -4.72
N THR A 143 -14.52 12.73 -3.89
CA THR A 143 -15.80 11.98 -3.89
C THR A 143 -16.44 11.91 -5.26
N LYS A 144 -16.28 12.97 -6.06
CA LYS A 144 -16.72 13.05 -7.46
C LYS A 144 -16.11 11.95 -8.32
N ASN A 145 -14.81 11.67 -8.18
CA ASN A 145 -14.13 10.63 -8.97
C ASN A 145 -14.61 9.23 -8.60
N ILE A 146 -14.94 8.98 -7.33
CA ILE A 146 -15.46 7.69 -6.87
C ILE A 146 -16.85 7.44 -7.45
N GLN A 147 -17.74 8.44 -7.39
CA GLN A 147 -19.09 8.35 -7.96
C GLN A 147 -19.05 8.15 -9.48
N ASP A 148 -18.21 8.91 -10.18
CA ASP A 148 -18.04 8.79 -11.63
C ASP A 148 -17.49 7.41 -12.04
N ILE A 149 -16.52 6.85 -11.28
CA ILE A 149 -16.01 5.49 -11.52
C ILE A 149 -17.10 4.43 -11.29
N MET A 150 -17.79 4.49 -10.14
CA MET A 150 -18.85 3.54 -9.79
C MET A 150 -19.97 3.56 -10.82
N TYR A 151 -20.32 4.77 -11.29
CA TYR A 151 -21.26 4.93 -12.37
C TYR A 151 -20.70 4.33 -13.65
N LEU A 152 -19.53 4.74 -14.16
CA LEU A 152 -18.97 4.26 -15.43
C LEU A 152 -18.92 2.72 -15.57
N GLU A 153 -18.55 2.01 -14.51
CA GLU A 153 -18.47 0.54 -14.52
C GLU A 153 -19.80 -0.13 -14.87
N LEU A 154 -20.92 0.49 -14.48
CA LEU A 154 -22.24 -0.12 -14.58
C LEU A 154 -22.80 -0.03 -16.01
N PRO A 155 -22.85 1.13 -16.71
CA PRO A 155 -23.19 1.15 -18.12
C PRO A 155 -22.12 0.46 -19.00
N ALA A 156 -20.85 0.37 -18.59
CA ALA A 156 -19.86 -0.47 -19.29
C ALA A 156 -20.21 -1.97 -19.28
N LYS A 157 -20.71 -2.48 -18.15
CA LYS A 157 -21.26 -3.85 -18.07
C LYS A 157 -22.52 -3.99 -18.92
N TYR A 158 -23.40 -2.98 -18.89
CA TYR A 158 -24.61 -2.94 -19.71
C TYR A 158 -24.31 -3.00 -21.21
N TYR A 159 -23.44 -2.13 -21.75
CA TYR A 159 -23.12 -2.13 -23.18
C TYR A 159 -22.48 -3.45 -23.64
N LYS A 160 -21.62 -4.06 -22.82
CA LYS A 160 -21.08 -5.40 -23.10
C LYS A 160 -22.15 -6.48 -23.11
N ALA A 161 -23.06 -6.46 -22.13
CA ALA A 161 -24.18 -7.41 -22.08
C ALA A 161 -25.15 -7.21 -23.26
N LYS A 162 -25.34 -5.96 -23.69
CA LYS A 162 -26.17 -5.60 -24.84
C LYS A 162 -25.54 -6.10 -26.16
N GLU A 163 -24.24 -5.93 -26.34
CA GLU A 163 -23.50 -6.45 -27.49
C GLU A 163 -23.63 -7.98 -27.58
N VAL A 164 -23.41 -8.69 -26.47
CA VAL A 164 -23.58 -10.16 -26.40
C VAL A 164 -25.02 -10.58 -26.75
N TRP A 165 -26.02 -9.85 -26.25
CA TRP A 165 -27.42 -10.11 -26.60
C TRP A 165 -27.71 -9.83 -28.07
N ASP A 166 -27.22 -8.72 -28.61
CA ASP A 166 -27.43 -8.33 -30.00
C ASP A 166 -26.77 -9.31 -30.98
N ASP A 167 -25.61 -9.88 -30.62
CA ASP A 167 -24.94 -10.92 -31.41
C ASP A 167 -25.70 -12.26 -31.35
N LEU A 168 -26.07 -12.72 -30.15
CA LEU A 168 -26.91 -13.93 -29.98
C LEU A 168 -28.29 -13.80 -30.65
N ARG A 169 -28.79 -12.56 -30.77
CA ARG A 169 -30.04 -12.26 -31.48
C ARG A 169 -29.88 -12.36 -33.00
N LYS A 170 -28.73 -11.96 -33.55
CA LYS A 170 -28.44 -12.07 -35.00
C LYS A 170 -28.23 -13.52 -35.43
N ASP A 171 -27.62 -14.34 -34.57
CA ASP A 171 -27.43 -15.78 -34.80
C ASP A 171 -28.74 -16.58 -34.85
N CYS A 172 -29.87 -15.93 -34.56
CA CYS A 172 -31.22 -16.52 -34.56
C CYS A 172 -31.88 -16.52 -35.95
N VAL A 173 -31.22 -16.07 -37.02
CA VAL A 173 -31.68 -16.30 -38.39
C VAL A 173 -31.39 -17.76 -38.72
N ILE A 174 -32.41 -18.59 -38.55
CA ILE A 174 -32.41 -19.97 -39.02
C ILE A 174 -32.20 -19.91 -40.54
N ASP A 175 -31.02 -20.31 -41.00
CA ASP A 175 -30.82 -20.60 -42.41
C ASP A 175 -31.61 -21.90 -42.68
N GLU A 176 -32.84 -21.75 -43.21
CA GLU A 176 -33.75 -22.86 -43.52
C GLU A 176 -33.09 -23.94 -44.39
N THR A 177 -31.97 -23.61 -45.03
CA THR A 177 -31.16 -24.48 -45.89
C THR A 177 -30.29 -25.49 -45.12
N ALA A 178 -29.87 -25.21 -43.87
CA ALA A 178 -28.99 -26.08 -43.09
C ALA A 178 -29.71 -27.21 -42.33
N ALA A 179 -31.02 -27.04 -42.07
CA ALA A 179 -31.84 -28.04 -41.38
C ALA A 179 -32.12 -29.30 -42.25
N ALA A 180 -31.88 -29.22 -43.56
CA ALA A 180 -32.18 -30.30 -44.50
C ALA A 180 -31.11 -31.41 -44.61
N GLN A 181 -29.95 -31.28 -43.94
CA GLN A 181 -28.79 -32.18 -44.15
C GLN A 181 -28.25 -32.92 -42.91
N SER A 182 -28.79 -32.70 -41.71
CA SER A 182 -28.28 -33.37 -40.49
C SER A 182 -29.13 -34.59 -40.10
N SER A 183 -28.47 -35.75 -39.94
CA SER A 183 -29.13 -37.06 -39.79
C SER A 183 -29.48 -37.44 -38.33
N SER A 184 -29.44 -36.51 -37.37
CA SER A 184 -29.74 -36.79 -35.96
C SER A 184 -30.59 -35.69 -35.32
N TYR A 185 -31.90 -35.93 -35.22
CA TYR A 185 -32.89 -35.03 -34.61
C TYR A 185 -32.58 -34.72 -33.14
N SER A 186 -32.00 -35.66 -32.40
CA SER A 186 -31.68 -35.52 -30.98
C SER A 186 -30.53 -34.53 -30.72
N GLU A 187 -29.52 -34.50 -31.59
CA GLU A 187 -28.37 -33.60 -31.46
C GLU A 187 -28.77 -32.16 -31.78
N LEU A 188 -29.55 -31.97 -32.86
CA LEU A 188 -30.12 -30.67 -33.23
C LEU A 188 -31.02 -30.08 -32.14
N ALA A 189 -31.85 -30.91 -31.49
CA ALA A 189 -32.70 -30.48 -30.38
C ALA A 189 -31.87 -30.07 -29.14
N SER A 190 -30.78 -30.79 -28.86
CA SER A 190 -29.89 -30.49 -27.74
C SER A 190 -29.10 -29.19 -27.95
N ASP A 191 -28.64 -28.95 -29.18
CA ASP A 191 -27.93 -27.72 -29.55
C ASP A 191 -28.87 -26.51 -29.56
N ALA A 192 -30.11 -26.68 -30.06
CA ALA A 192 -31.14 -25.65 -29.99
C ALA A 192 -31.47 -25.25 -28.55
N LEU A 193 -31.59 -26.22 -27.64
CA LEU A 193 -31.84 -25.96 -26.22
C LEU A 193 -30.67 -25.22 -25.56
N ARG A 194 -29.43 -25.55 -25.92
CA ARG A 194 -28.22 -24.89 -25.42
C ARG A 194 -28.13 -23.43 -25.88
N ILE A 195 -28.46 -23.16 -27.14
CA ILE A 195 -28.50 -21.81 -27.71
C ILE A 195 -29.60 -20.99 -27.01
N GLU A 196 -30.79 -21.56 -26.85
CA GLU A 196 -31.92 -20.90 -26.20
C GLU A 196 -31.66 -20.62 -24.70
N SER A 197 -30.99 -21.54 -24.01
CA SER A 197 -30.56 -21.34 -22.62
C SER A 197 -29.56 -20.19 -22.50
N LYS A 198 -28.53 -20.15 -23.36
CA LYS A 198 -27.56 -19.03 -23.40
C LYS A 198 -28.25 -17.70 -23.68
N ARG A 199 -29.23 -17.69 -24.58
CA ARG A 199 -30.03 -16.51 -24.93
C ARG A 199 -30.82 -16.01 -23.74
N ARG A 200 -31.56 -16.88 -23.05
CA ARG A 200 -32.30 -16.52 -21.82
C ARG A 200 -31.38 -15.93 -20.75
N THR A 201 -30.25 -16.58 -20.47
CA THR A 201 -29.28 -16.05 -19.49
C THR A 201 -28.70 -14.70 -19.91
N ALA A 202 -28.43 -14.47 -21.20
CA ALA A 202 -27.99 -13.18 -21.71
C ALA A 202 -29.07 -12.09 -21.58
N MET A 203 -30.33 -12.43 -21.85
CA MET A 203 -31.49 -11.54 -21.68
C MET A 203 -31.69 -11.15 -20.22
N ASP A 204 -31.70 -12.14 -19.32
CA ASP A 204 -31.89 -11.92 -17.88
C ASP A 204 -30.79 -11.02 -17.33
N ARG A 205 -29.54 -11.24 -17.78
CA ARG A 205 -28.39 -10.39 -17.41
C ARG A 205 -28.53 -8.97 -17.94
N LEU A 206 -29.04 -8.79 -19.16
CA LEU A 206 -29.27 -7.46 -19.73
C LEU A 206 -30.37 -6.72 -18.96
N LEU A 207 -31.46 -7.40 -18.60
CA LEU A 207 -32.56 -6.83 -17.82
C LEU A 207 -32.07 -6.36 -16.45
N LEU A 208 -31.35 -7.23 -15.72
CA LEU A 208 -30.79 -6.92 -14.40
C LEU A 208 -29.83 -5.73 -14.44
N LEU A 209 -28.96 -5.67 -15.46
CA LEU A 209 -28.06 -4.53 -15.63
C LEU A 209 -28.79 -3.25 -16.03
N THR A 210 -29.89 -3.36 -16.77
CA THR A 210 -30.73 -2.20 -17.13
C THR A 210 -31.40 -1.61 -15.89
N GLU A 211 -31.99 -2.46 -15.04
CA GLU A 211 -32.57 -2.05 -13.76
C GLU A 211 -31.53 -1.41 -12.84
N ALA A 212 -30.36 -2.05 -12.70
CA ALA A 212 -29.27 -1.52 -11.88
C ALA A 212 -28.78 -0.14 -12.37
N VAL A 213 -28.69 0.07 -13.69
CA VAL A 213 -28.33 1.37 -14.28
C VAL A 213 -29.40 2.41 -14.00
N ASN A 214 -30.67 2.08 -14.19
CA ASN A 214 -31.78 3.00 -13.89
C ASN A 214 -31.79 3.41 -12.41
N ASP A 215 -31.60 2.46 -11.49
CA ASP A 215 -31.54 2.72 -10.04
C ASP A 215 -30.39 3.66 -9.66
N MET A 216 -29.23 3.48 -10.29
CA MET A 216 -28.07 4.33 -10.04
C MET A 216 -28.24 5.73 -10.65
N GLU A 217 -28.82 5.83 -11.85
CA GLU A 217 -29.16 7.11 -12.49
C GLU A 217 -30.17 7.90 -11.65
N LEU A 218 -31.18 7.23 -11.07
CA LEU A 218 -32.15 7.85 -10.18
C LEU A 218 -31.50 8.40 -8.91
N LYS A 219 -30.54 7.65 -8.32
CA LYS A 219 -29.77 8.12 -7.15
C LYS A 219 -28.86 9.31 -7.47
N LEU A 220 -28.37 9.41 -8.71
CA LEU A 220 -27.52 10.50 -9.18
C LEU A 220 -28.34 11.68 -9.74
N GLY A 221 -29.67 11.58 -9.80
CA GLY A 221 -30.55 12.62 -10.33
C GLY A 221 -30.41 12.82 -11.85
N MET A 222 -29.94 11.79 -12.57
CA MET A 222 -29.73 11.83 -14.02
C MET A 222 -30.97 11.34 -14.77
N THR A 223 -31.22 11.92 -15.93
CA THR A 223 -32.27 11.46 -16.85
C THR A 223 -31.74 10.38 -17.81
N PRO A 224 -32.60 9.49 -18.36
CA PRO A 224 -32.16 8.48 -19.34
C PRO A 224 -31.48 9.05 -20.60
N SER A 225 -31.75 10.32 -20.94
CA SER A 225 -31.10 11.08 -22.02
C SER A 225 -29.65 11.45 -21.72
N GLU A 226 -29.26 11.50 -20.44
CA GLU A 226 -27.91 11.85 -19.99
C GLU A 226 -27.06 10.60 -19.72
N ARG A 227 -27.56 9.42 -20.06
CA ARG A 227 -26.85 8.15 -19.88
C ARG A 227 -25.51 8.18 -20.61
N TRP A 228 -24.45 7.83 -19.89
CA TRP A 228 -23.13 7.80 -20.51
C TRP A 228 -23.04 6.65 -21.51
N HIS A 229 -22.50 6.94 -22.68
CA HIS A 229 -22.18 5.98 -23.73
C HIS A 229 -20.69 6.13 -24.11
N PRO A 230 -20.10 5.20 -24.87
CA PRO A 230 -18.66 5.21 -25.15
C PRO A 230 -18.10 6.51 -25.77
N SER A 231 -18.93 7.29 -26.47
CA SER A 231 -18.55 8.57 -27.08
C SER A 231 -18.87 9.79 -26.19
N HIS A 232 -19.47 9.59 -25.02
CA HIS A 232 -19.82 10.67 -24.10
C HIS A 232 -18.54 11.29 -23.48
N PRO A 233 -18.40 12.62 -23.37
CA PRO A 233 -17.18 13.26 -22.86
C PRO A 233 -16.75 12.75 -21.48
N ARG A 234 -17.70 12.65 -20.53
CA ARG A 234 -17.41 12.13 -19.18
C ARG A 234 -16.98 10.66 -19.19
N TRP A 235 -17.50 9.86 -20.13
CA TRP A 235 -17.08 8.46 -20.27
C TRP A 235 -15.58 8.37 -20.61
N VAL A 236 -15.16 9.17 -21.60
CA VAL A 236 -13.77 9.18 -22.06
C VAL A 236 -12.84 9.68 -20.96
N GLU A 237 -13.22 10.76 -20.27
CA GLU A 237 -12.45 11.33 -19.16
C GLU A 237 -12.31 10.36 -18.00
N THR A 238 -13.42 9.80 -17.50
CA THR A 238 -13.40 8.84 -16.39
C THR A 238 -12.68 7.55 -16.78
N SER A 239 -12.81 7.08 -18.03
CA SER A 239 -12.06 5.90 -18.51
C SER A 239 -10.54 6.17 -18.52
N LYS A 240 -10.12 7.36 -18.96
CA LYS A 240 -8.72 7.78 -18.89
C LYS A 240 -8.23 7.87 -17.44
N TYR A 241 -9.05 8.44 -16.55
CA TYR A 241 -8.75 8.50 -15.11
C TYR A 241 -8.61 7.10 -14.50
N MET A 242 -9.51 6.15 -14.79
CA MET A 242 -9.42 4.77 -14.29
C MET A 242 -8.14 4.07 -14.72
N LYS A 243 -7.70 4.25 -15.98
CA LYS A 243 -6.43 3.70 -16.46
C LYS A 243 -5.23 4.33 -15.73
N ALA A 244 -5.22 5.65 -15.58
CA ALA A 244 -4.17 6.35 -14.86
C ALA A 244 -4.13 5.93 -13.38
N ARG A 245 -5.29 5.75 -12.75
CA ARG A 245 -5.44 5.25 -11.38
C ARG A 245 -4.87 3.84 -11.24
N ALA A 246 -5.25 2.92 -12.14
CA ALA A 246 -4.73 1.55 -12.12
C ALA A 246 -3.20 1.51 -12.27
N TYR A 247 -2.64 2.37 -13.15
CA TYR A 247 -1.19 2.53 -13.28
C TYR A 247 -0.55 3.04 -11.98
N LYS A 248 -1.09 4.09 -11.36
CA LYS A 248 -0.58 4.63 -10.08
C LYS A 248 -0.62 3.58 -8.97
N CYS A 249 -1.75 2.89 -8.79
CA CYS A 249 -1.85 1.83 -7.78
C CYS A 249 -0.87 0.67 -8.04
N ALA A 250 -0.60 0.34 -9.30
CA ALA A 250 0.40 -0.68 -9.65
C ALA A 250 1.83 -0.20 -9.33
N LEU A 251 2.12 1.09 -9.58
CA LEU A 251 3.39 1.72 -9.24
C LEU A 251 3.62 1.74 -7.71
N ASP A 252 2.64 2.20 -6.93
CA ASP A 252 2.72 2.22 -5.46
C ASP A 252 2.99 0.81 -4.89
N LYS A 253 2.35 -0.21 -5.48
CA LYS A 253 2.57 -1.61 -5.11
C LYS A 253 3.99 -2.08 -5.46
N LEU A 254 4.51 -1.68 -6.61
CA LEU A 254 5.88 -2.01 -7.01
C LEU A 254 6.89 -1.39 -6.05
N GLU A 255 6.73 -0.10 -5.70
CA GLU A 255 7.59 0.59 -4.74
C GLU A 255 7.61 -0.13 -3.38
N LEU A 256 6.43 -0.50 -2.87
CA LEU A 256 6.31 -1.28 -1.64
C LEU A 256 7.08 -2.61 -1.73
N LEU A 257 6.93 -3.35 -2.84
CA LEU A 257 7.62 -4.63 -3.04
C LEU A 257 9.14 -4.46 -3.12
N VAL A 258 9.63 -3.39 -3.73
CA VAL A 258 11.07 -3.08 -3.78
C VAL A 258 11.60 -2.81 -2.37
N VAL A 259 10.91 -1.98 -1.58
CA VAL A 259 11.29 -1.70 -0.19
C VAL A 259 11.29 -2.97 0.65
N GLN A 260 10.24 -3.80 0.54
CA GLN A 260 10.18 -5.10 1.21
C GLN A 260 11.35 -5.99 0.81
N ARG A 261 11.70 -6.03 -0.48
CA ARG A 261 12.82 -6.84 -0.97
C ARG A 261 14.16 -6.35 -0.44
N LEU A 262 14.37 -5.04 -0.32
CA LEU A 262 15.57 -4.48 0.28
C LEU A 262 15.71 -4.92 1.74
N PHE A 263 14.62 -4.86 2.51
CA PHE A 263 14.61 -5.35 3.90
C PHE A 263 14.84 -6.85 4.01
N GLU A 264 14.30 -7.66 3.10
CA GLU A 264 14.59 -9.10 3.05
C GLU A 264 16.08 -9.37 2.80
N MET A 265 16.67 -8.66 1.83
CA MET A 265 18.08 -8.81 1.49
C MET A 265 18.99 -8.40 2.64
N GLU A 266 18.64 -7.32 3.35
CA GLU A 266 19.35 -6.89 4.55
C GLU A 266 19.26 -7.95 5.66
N LYS A 267 18.07 -8.53 5.90
CA LYS A 267 17.87 -9.63 6.84
C LYS A 267 18.64 -10.89 6.48
N LEU A 268 18.76 -11.21 5.20
CA LEU A 268 19.56 -12.35 4.71
C LEU A 268 21.06 -12.13 4.86
N ASN A 269 21.52 -10.87 4.77
CA ASN A 269 22.92 -10.49 4.99
C ASN A 269 23.29 -10.34 6.47
N MET A 270 22.32 -10.32 7.39
CA MET A 270 22.59 -10.45 8.83
C MET A 270 23.09 -11.85 9.14
N ARG A 271 24.43 -12.00 9.23
CA ARG A 271 25.10 -13.21 9.70
C ARG A 271 24.56 -13.58 11.10
N GLY A 272 23.82 -14.68 11.20
CA GLY A 272 23.33 -15.23 12.48
C GLY A 272 21.89 -15.75 12.48
N THR A 273 21.08 -15.51 11.45
CA THR A 273 19.68 -16.00 11.36
C THR A 273 19.55 -17.34 10.63
N GLY A 274 20.63 -18.14 10.63
CA GLY A 274 20.59 -19.50 10.08
C GLY A 274 19.49 -20.30 10.77
N ARG A 275 18.43 -20.63 10.03
CA ARG A 275 17.51 -21.71 10.37
C ARG A 275 18.36 -22.92 10.74
N LEU A 276 18.22 -23.40 11.96
CA LEU A 276 18.68 -24.73 12.34
C LEU A 276 17.92 -25.72 11.46
N LEU A 277 18.53 -26.12 10.35
CA LEU A 277 18.17 -27.34 9.65
C LEU A 277 18.53 -28.49 10.58
N PHE A 278 17.49 -29.08 11.17
CA PHE A 278 17.58 -30.34 11.88
C PHE A 278 18.04 -31.42 10.89
N ILE A 279 19.16 -32.06 11.19
CA ILE A 279 19.43 -33.45 10.82
C ILE A 279 19.07 -34.29 12.04
#